data_AF-A0A2V2ZAF2-F1
#
_entry.id   AF-A0A2V2ZAF2-F1
#
_cell.length_a   1.000
_cell.length_b   1.000
_cell.length_c   1.000
_cell.angle_alpha   90.00
_cell.angle_beta   90.00
_cell.angle_gamma   90.00
#
_symmetry.space_group_name_H-M   'P 1'
#
loop_
_entity.id
_entity.type
_entity.pdbx_description
1 polymer ?
#
loop_
_entity_poly.entity_id
_entity_poly.type
_entity_poly.pdbx_seq_one_letter_code
_entity_poly.pdbx_strand_id
1 'polypeptide(L)'
;MPEKTPEKKEIKTEQLSVVSQTVQEVSVTKTTKPLSRPGISSGFSINSFLNKEDKVETAEDVVVRTENLPQNHFTDTDLQTEWKIMLKQLQVKNNFVFNAVKTFKLVKAEEHKIKVLFPSDSAKVEFDKISGEFFNHFKRKIQNHIIEVEYVRDVENLKIEVVTKRKLFEKFIEKNPLLKDLDDLMKFDLT
;
A
#
# COMPACT_ATOMS: atom_id res chain seq x y z
N MET A 1 33.64 -60.31 -36.24
CA MET A 1 34.69 -59.30 -36.45
C MET A 1 34.05 -57.93 -36.44
N PRO A 2 34.76 -56.87 -36.02
CA PRO A 2 35.54 -56.72 -34.78
C PRO A 2 34.70 -55.91 -33.74
N GLU A 3 35.05 -55.62 -32.48
CA GLU A 3 36.29 -55.02 -31.92
C GLU A 3 36.52 -53.55 -32.41
N LYS A 4 36.95 -52.56 -31.60
CA LYS A 4 37.47 -52.56 -30.20
C LYS A 4 37.39 -51.13 -29.59
N THR A 5 37.01 -51.00 -28.30
CA THR A 5 37.43 -49.94 -27.30
C THR A 5 37.31 -48.43 -27.62
N PRO A 6 37.44 -47.50 -26.63
CA PRO A 6 37.59 -47.63 -25.16
C PRO A 6 36.41 -46.97 -24.39
N GLU A 7 36.31 -46.81 -23.06
CA GLU A 7 37.08 -47.25 -21.88
C GLU A 7 36.07 -47.59 -20.73
N LYS A 8 36.13 -47.28 -19.41
CA LYS A 8 37.07 -46.57 -18.49
C LYS A 8 37.11 -47.26 -17.10
N LYS A 9 37.13 -46.51 -15.98
CA LYS A 9 37.24 -46.96 -14.58
C LYS A 9 36.20 -46.24 -13.70
N GLU A 10 35.38 -46.93 -12.88
CA GLU A 10 35.61 -47.38 -11.47
C GLU A 10 35.59 -46.20 -10.46
N ILE A 11 35.06 -46.29 -9.23
CA ILE A 11 35.12 -47.39 -8.22
C ILE A 11 33.76 -47.63 -7.47
N LYS A 12 33.58 -48.88 -7.01
CA LYS A 12 32.52 -49.52 -6.16
C LYS A 12 32.28 -48.89 -4.74
N THR A 13 31.18 -49.07 -3.97
CA THR A 13 29.73 -49.39 -4.18
C THR A 13 28.93 -48.96 -2.90
N GLU A 14 28.10 -49.65 -2.09
CA GLU A 14 27.50 -51.02 -1.92
C GLU A 14 26.27 -50.94 -0.95
N GLN A 15 25.36 -51.93 -0.93
CA GLN A 15 24.02 -51.79 -0.29
C GLN A 15 23.33 -53.15 0.07
N LEU A 16 22.56 -53.19 1.19
CA LEU A 16 21.51 -54.15 1.69
C LEU A 16 21.56 -55.67 1.33
N SER A 17 21.17 -56.62 2.22
CA SER A 17 19.74 -56.93 2.49
C SER A 17 19.46 -58.11 3.48
N VAL A 18 18.33 -58.02 4.22
CA VAL A 18 17.36 -59.06 4.70
C VAL A 18 17.80 -60.32 5.51
N VAL A 19 17.12 -60.56 6.66
CA VAL A 19 16.46 -61.85 7.10
C VAL A 19 15.73 -61.66 8.47
N SER A 20 14.80 -62.56 8.83
CA SER A 20 13.76 -62.40 9.88
C SER A 20 14.06 -62.93 11.29
N GLN A 21 13.41 -62.29 12.28
CA GLN A 21 12.80 -62.83 13.51
C GLN A 21 13.56 -63.85 14.42
N THR A 22 13.76 -63.46 15.67
CA THR A 22 13.46 -64.31 16.85
C THR A 22 13.07 -63.43 18.05
N VAL A 23 12.24 -63.94 18.97
CA VAL A 23 11.71 -63.17 20.11
C VAL A 23 12.50 -63.47 21.38
N GLN A 24 12.86 -62.42 22.13
CA GLN A 24 13.09 -62.50 23.58
C GLN A 24 12.36 -61.37 24.30
N GLU A 25 11.94 -61.65 25.52
CA GLU A 25 10.93 -60.91 26.26
C GLU A 25 11.58 -59.90 27.23
N VAL A 26 11.17 -58.62 27.16
CA VAL A 26 11.62 -57.57 28.09
C VAL A 26 10.41 -56.96 28.77
N SER A 27 10.41 -56.96 30.09
CA SER A 27 9.25 -56.64 30.93
C SER A 27 8.94 -55.14 30.97
N VAL A 28 7.77 -54.76 30.42
CA VAL A 28 7.28 -53.38 30.47
C VAL A 28 6.69 -53.06 31.84
N THR A 29 7.41 -52.28 32.65
CA THR A 29 6.88 -51.68 33.89
C THR A 29 5.81 -50.62 33.54
N LYS A 30 4.54 -50.98 33.74
CA LYS A 30 3.39 -50.11 33.45
C LYS A 30 3.35 -48.91 34.40
N THR A 31 3.46 -47.70 33.87
CA THR A 31 3.27 -46.46 34.66
C THR A 31 1.79 -46.26 34.97
N THR A 32 1.45 -46.07 36.25
CA THR A 32 0.06 -46.11 36.74
C THR A 32 -0.68 -44.76 36.69
N LYS A 33 -0.17 -43.79 35.92
CA LYS A 33 -0.85 -42.52 35.61
C LYS A 33 -0.60 -42.13 34.15
N PRO A 34 -1.60 -41.64 33.41
CA PRO A 34 -1.37 -41.02 32.11
C PRO A 34 -0.52 -39.76 32.30
N LEU A 35 0.50 -39.57 31.46
CA LEU A 35 1.25 -38.32 31.37
C LEU A 35 0.44 -37.27 30.59
N SER A 36 -0.78 -37.00 31.07
CA SER A 36 -1.65 -35.96 30.55
C SER A 36 -1.06 -34.61 30.95
N ARG A 37 -0.23 -34.06 30.07
CA ARG A 37 0.18 -32.66 30.14
C ARG A 37 -1.10 -31.83 29.98
N PRO A 38 -1.45 -30.92 30.91
CA PRO A 38 -2.66 -30.12 30.78
C PRO A 38 -2.62 -29.39 29.43
N GLY A 39 -3.71 -29.51 28.67
CA GLY A 39 -3.71 -29.15 27.26
C GLY A 39 -3.38 -27.68 27.06
N ILE A 40 -2.24 -27.41 26.40
CA ILE A 40 -1.91 -26.07 25.92
C ILE A 40 -2.98 -25.74 24.87
N SER A 41 -3.94 -24.88 25.22
CA SER A 41 -5.01 -24.46 24.33
C SER A 41 -4.42 -23.65 23.18
N SER A 42 -4.23 -24.29 22.03
CA SER A 42 -3.86 -23.58 20.80
C SER A 42 -4.96 -22.58 20.44
N GLY A 43 -4.59 -21.42 19.90
CA GLY A 43 -5.53 -20.38 19.47
C GLY A 43 -6.47 -20.79 18.32
N PHE A 44 -6.36 -22.04 17.85
CA PHE A 44 -7.22 -22.68 16.86
C PHE A 44 -8.13 -23.78 17.46
N SER A 45 -8.10 -23.98 18.78
CA SER A 45 -8.97 -24.95 19.46
C SER A 45 -10.43 -24.51 19.38
N ILE A 46 -11.35 -25.42 19.04
CA ILE A 46 -12.79 -25.16 18.97
C ILE A 46 -13.33 -24.62 20.32
N ASN A 47 -12.79 -25.10 21.45
CA ASN A 47 -13.13 -24.57 22.77
C ASN A 47 -12.66 -23.12 22.98
N SER A 48 -11.59 -22.69 22.29
CA SER A 48 -11.13 -21.30 22.29
C SER A 48 -11.97 -20.38 21.40
N PHE A 49 -12.80 -20.92 20.50
CA PHE A 49 -13.82 -20.16 19.78
C PHE A 49 -15.12 -20.10 20.59
N LEU A 50 -15.56 -21.22 21.17
CA LEU A 50 -16.81 -21.30 21.95
C LEU A 50 -16.78 -20.49 23.26
N ASN A 51 -15.61 -20.27 23.86
CA ASN A 51 -15.44 -19.42 25.05
C ASN A 51 -14.92 -18.00 24.70
N LYS A 52 -14.91 -17.62 23.41
CA LYS A 52 -14.56 -16.27 22.98
C LYS A 52 -15.83 -15.42 22.95
N GLU A 53 -16.28 -14.98 24.13
CA GLU A 53 -17.33 -13.95 24.20
C GLU A 53 -16.89 -12.68 23.45
N ASP A 54 -17.86 -11.87 23.01
CA ASP A 54 -17.71 -10.77 22.04
C ASP A 54 -16.93 -9.54 22.56
N LYS A 55 -15.71 -9.77 23.05
CA LYS A 55 -14.69 -8.73 23.18
C LYS A 55 -14.26 -8.33 21.77
N VAL A 56 -15.01 -7.36 21.22
CA VAL A 56 -14.69 -6.61 20.00
C VAL A 56 -13.19 -6.40 19.94
N GLU A 57 -12.57 -6.87 18.86
CA GLU A 57 -11.16 -6.62 18.57
C GLU A 57 -11.02 -5.16 18.14
N THR A 58 -11.07 -4.27 19.14
CA THR A 58 -10.52 -2.92 19.06
C THR A 58 -9.09 -3.10 18.59
N ALA A 59 -8.85 -2.79 17.31
CA ALA A 59 -7.50 -2.74 16.77
C ALA A 59 -6.70 -1.79 17.65
N GLU A 60 -5.75 -2.34 18.41
CA GLU A 60 -4.83 -1.54 19.20
C GLU A 60 -3.93 -0.82 18.21
N ASP A 61 -4.34 0.39 17.83
CA ASP A 61 -3.55 1.28 16.99
C ASP A 61 -2.22 1.51 17.71
N VAL A 62 -1.15 0.94 17.16
CA VAL A 62 0.13 0.82 17.86
C VAL A 62 0.79 2.20 17.85
N VAL A 63 0.45 3.01 18.84
CA VAL A 63 1.05 4.34 19.08
C VAL A 63 2.52 4.14 19.41
N VAL A 64 3.34 4.09 18.36
CA VAL A 64 4.81 4.06 18.44
C VAL A 64 5.26 5.31 19.19
N ARG A 65 5.83 5.13 20.37
CA ARG A 65 6.24 6.23 21.25
C ARG A 65 7.34 7.06 20.58
N THR A 66 6.97 8.21 20.04
CA THR A 66 7.84 9.14 19.30
C THR A 66 8.75 9.98 20.19
N GLU A 67 8.52 9.98 21.50
CA GLU A 67 9.20 10.71 22.59
C GLU A 67 10.73 10.91 22.43
N ASN A 68 11.44 9.95 21.83
CA ASN A 68 12.91 9.92 21.76
C ASN A 68 13.46 9.89 20.32
N LEU A 69 12.63 10.12 19.30
CA LEU A 69 13.10 10.13 17.90
C LEU A 69 13.62 11.53 17.50
N PRO A 70 14.60 11.62 16.59
CA PRO A 70 15.10 12.90 16.06
C PRO A 70 13.97 13.79 15.52
N GLN A 71 14.11 15.10 15.77
CA GLN A 71 13.10 16.13 15.55
C GLN A 71 13.60 17.26 14.63
N ASN A 72 14.51 16.96 13.70
CA ASN A 72 15.22 17.99 12.92
C ASN A 72 14.28 18.92 12.13
N HIS A 73 14.53 20.22 12.18
CA HIS A 73 13.80 21.20 11.37
C HIS A 73 14.01 20.96 9.86
N PHE A 74 13.01 21.30 9.05
CA PHE A 74 13.08 21.28 7.59
C PHE A 74 12.61 22.61 6.99
N THR A 75 13.07 22.95 5.78
CA THR A 75 12.55 24.11 5.05
C THR A 75 11.47 23.69 4.04
N ASP A 76 10.61 24.62 3.64
CA ASP A 76 9.67 24.35 2.54
C ASP A 76 10.43 23.99 1.25
N THR A 77 11.60 24.59 1.00
CA THR A 77 12.49 24.25 -0.12
C THR A 77 12.90 22.78 -0.15
N ASP A 78 13.15 22.16 1.01
CA ASP A 78 13.45 20.72 1.11
C ASP A 78 12.24 19.86 0.72
N LEU A 79 11.03 20.29 1.12
CA LEU A 79 9.77 19.66 0.75
C LEU A 79 9.49 19.79 -0.75
N GLN A 80 9.65 20.99 -1.32
CA GLN A 80 9.46 21.22 -2.76
C GLN A 80 10.48 20.45 -3.61
N THR A 81 11.73 20.32 -3.16
CA THR A 81 12.77 19.60 -3.92
C THR A 81 12.55 18.09 -3.89
N GLU A 82 12.24 17.51 -2.74
CA GLU A 82 11.85 16.09 -2.64
C GLU A 82 10.58 15.77 -3.42
N TRP A 83 9.55 16.63 -3.34
CA TRP A 83 8.32 16.46 -4.12
C TRP A 83 8.61 16.47 -5.64
N LYS A 84 9.46 17.38 -6.12
CA LYS A 84 9.90 17.42 -7.53
C LYS A 84 10.73 16.21 -7.94
N ILE A 85 11.52 15.63 -7.04
CA ILE A 85 12.27 14.38 -7.31
C ILE A 85 11.29 13.20 -7.43
N MET A 86 10.35 13.07 -6.48
CA MET A 86 9.33 12.03 -6.51
C MET A 86 8.42 12.15 -7.75
N LEU A 87 8.02 13.36 -8.15
CA LEU A 87 7.23 13.58 -9.37
C LEU A 87 7.96 13.10 -10.63
N LYS A 88 9.27 13.32 -10.75
CA LYS A 88 10.08 12.79 -11.87
C LYS A 88 10.14 11.26 -11.86
N GLN A 89 10.26 10.64 -10.67
CA GLN A 89 10.20 9.18 -10.55
C GLN A 89 8.83 8.63 -10.95
N LEU A 90 7.74 9.28 -10.54
CA LEU A 90 6.38 8.91 -10.93
C LEU A 90 6.12 9.07 -12.43
N GLN A 91 6.65 10.11 -13.07
CA GLN A 91 6.54 10.30 -14.52
C GLN A 91 7.09 9.11 -15.32
N VAL A 92 8.12 8.43 -14.80
CA VAL A 92 8.70 7.21 -15.40
C VAL A 92 8.00 5.93 -14.91
N LYS A 93 7.75 5.80 -13.60
CA LYS A 93 7.11 4.61 -13.00
C LYS A 93 5.65 4.42 -13.46
N ASN A 94 4.84 5.50 -13.44
CA ASN A 94 3.40 5.46 -13.69
C ASN A 94 2.85 6.84 -14.09
N ASN A 95 2.77 7.07 -15.41
CA ASN A 95 2.23 8.31 -15.98
C ASN A 95 0.77 8.60 -15.57
N PHE A 96 -0.06 7.60 -15.26
CA PHE A 96 -1.44 7.85 -14.81
C PHE A 96 -1.46 8.53 -13.44
N VAL A 97 -0.79 7.93 -12.45
CA VAL A 97 -0.69 8.51 -11.09
C VAL A 97 0.03 9.86 -11.14
N PHE A 98 1.09 10.00 -11.94
CA PHE A 98 1.74 11.30 -12.18
C PHE A 98 0.74 12.37 -12.64
N ASN A 99 -0.15 12.07 -13.60
CA ASN A 99 -1.13 13.05 -14.08
C ASN A 99 -2.20 13.41 -13.04
N ALA A 100 -2.51 12.52 -12.10
CA ALA A 100 -3.39 12.81 -10.96
C ALA A 100 -2.71 13.69 -9.90
N VAL A 101 -1.43 13.40 -9.56
CA VAL A 101 -0.75 14.08 -8.43
C VAL A 101 0.09 15.30 -8.80
N LYS A 102 0.44 15.52 -10.08
CA LYS A 102 1.26 16.68 -10.54
C LYS A 102 0.66 18.06 -10.22
N THR A 103 -0.64 18.11 -9.92
CA THR A 103 -1.39 19.33 -9.57
C THR A 103 -1.40 19.61 -8.06
N PHE A 104 -0.92 18.68 -7.24
CA PHE A 104 -0.86 18.84 -5.79
C PHE A 104 0.24 19.83 -5.41
N LYS A 105 -0.07 20.66 -4.41
CA LYS A 105 0.90 21.53 -3.75
C LYS A 105 1.09 21.02 -2.33
N LEU A 106 2.34 20.86 -1.91
CA LEU A 106 2.67 20.60 -0.52
C LEU A 106 3.23 21.92 0.04
N VAL A 107 2.86 22.25 1.27
CA VAL A 107 3.24 23.51 1.94
C VAL A 107 3.60 23.21 3.40
N LYS A 108 4.76 23.69 3.88
CA LYS A 108 5.09 23.67 5.31
C LYS A 108 4.16 24.64 6.06
N ALA A 109 3.35 24.10 6.95
CA ALA A 109 2.33 24.85 7.68
C ALA A 109 2.83 25.32 9.06
N GLU A 110 3.61 24.48 9.73
CA GLU A 110 4.17 24.74 11.06
C GLU A 110 5.59 24.16 11.15
N GLU A 111 6.09 23.89 12.36
CA GLU A 111 7.38 23.24 12.58
C GLU A 111 7.42 21.81 12.05
N HIS A 112 6.43 20.99 12.43
CA HIS A 112 6.32 19.57 12.05
C HIS A 112 5.12 19.26 11.14
N LYS A 113 4.26 20.23 10.80
CA LYS A 113 3.05 20.00 9.99
C LYS A 113 3.24 20.34 8.51
N ILE A 114 2.85 19.40 7.64
CA ILE A 114 2.75 19.57 6.18
C ILE A 114 1.27 19.64 5.78
N LYS A 115 0.89 20.68 5.04
CA LYS A 115 -0.42 20.75 4.35
C LYS A 115 -0.30 20.23 2.93
N VAL A 116 -1.13 19.25 2.58
CA VAL A 116 -1.27 18.68 1.23
C VAL A 116 -2.53 19.25 0.60
N LEU A 117 -2.34 20.19 -0.34
CA LEU A 117 -3.41 20.79 -1.13
C LEU A 117 -3.75 19.88 -2.31
N PHE A 118 -4.91 19.23 -2.25
CA PHE A 118 -5.40 18.29 -3.26
C PHE A 118 -6.61 18.85 -4.03
N PRO A 119 -6.71 18.68 -5.36
CA PRO A 119 -7.80 19.26 -6.14
C PRO A 119 -9.11 18.47 -5.99
N SER A 120 -9.07 17.13 -6.05
CA SER A 120 -10.28 16.29 -6.05
C SER A 120 -10.06 14.99 -5.29
N ASP A 121 -11.16 14.41 -4.77
CA ASP A 121 -11.11 13.20 -3.96
C ASP A 121 -10.59 11.99 -4.74
N SER A 122 -10.92 11.90 -6.04
CA SER A 122 -10.37 10.89 -6.95
C SER A 122 -8.84 11.01 -7.07
N ALA A 123 -8.31 12.23 -7.17
CA ALA A 123 -6.87 12.44 -7.21
C ALA A 123 -6.21 12.18 -5.84
N LYS A 124 -6.92 12.45 -4.73
CA LYS A 124 -6.48 12.08 -3.38
C LYS A 124 -6.31 10.56 -3.24
N VAL A 125 -7.24 9.76 -3.75
CA VAL A 125 -7.12 8.27 -3.74
C VAL A 125 -5.88 7.79 -4.51
N GLU A 126 -5.47 8.45 -5.60
CA GLU A 126 -4.22 8.13 -6.28
C GLU A 126 -2.97 8.62 -5.53
N PHE A 127 -3.05 9.75 -4.82
CA PHE A 127 -1.98 10.24 -3.93
C PHE A 127 -1.80 9.33 -2.70
N ASP A 128 -2.88 8.88 -2.07
CA ASP A 128 -2.84 8.06 -0.85
C ASP A 128 -2.07 6.74 -1.07
N LYS A 129 -2.04 6.21 -2.30
CA LYS A 129 -1.25 5.03 -2.69
C LYS A 129 0.27 5.26 -2.67
N ILE A 130 0.72 6.50 -2.92
CA ILE A 130 2.14 6.88 -3.02
C ILE A 130 2.63 7.71 -1.84
N SER A 131 1.71 8.25 -1.03
CA SER A 131 2.01 9.10 0.13
C SER A 131 2.89 8.38 1.16
N GLY A 132 2.64 7.09 1.38
CA GLY A 132 3.45 6.24 2.25
C GLY A 132 4.90 6.08 1.77
N GLU A 133 5.16 5.90 0.48
CA GLU A 133 6.54 5.85 -0.07
C GLU A 133 7.21 7.22 0.10
N PHE A 134 6.51 8.30 -0.27
CA PHE A 134 7.01 9.67 -0.20
C PHE A 134 7.34 10.13 1.23
N PHE A 135 6.39 10.05 2.17
CA PHE A 135 6.59 10.54 3.53
C PHE A 135 7.61 9.69 4.30
N ASN A 136 7.72 8.39 4.05
CA ASN A 136 8.79 7.58 4.63
C ASN A 136 10.18 7.93 4.06
N HIS A 137 10.27 8.31 2.77
CA HIS A 137 11.51 8.88 2.22
C HIS A 137 11.85 10.21 2.88
N PHE A 138 10.87 11.11 2.98
CA PHE A 138 11.02 12.46 3.52
C PHE A 138 11.45 12.48 5.00
N LYS A 139 10.72 11.76 5.86
CA LYS A 139 11.03 11.61 7.31
C LYS A 139 12.46 11.08 7.52
N ARG A 140 12.88 10.10 6.72
CA ARG A 140 14.24 9.52 6.78
C ARG A 140 15.32 10.48 6.27
N LYS A 141 15.07 11.28 5.23
CA LYS A 141 16.04 12.25 4.70
C LYS A 141 16.34 13.36 5.71
N ILE A 142 15.31 13.88 6.36
CA ILE A 142 15.42 14.99 7.32
C ILE A 142 15.85 14.51 8.71
N GLN A 143 15.53 13.26 9.07
CA GLN A 143 15.59 12.75 10.45
C GLN A 143 14.60 13.53 11.35
N ASN A 144 13.33 13.56 10.92
CA ASN A 144 12.22 14.09 11.69
C ASN A 144 11.02 13.16 11.52
N HIS A 145 10.69 12.44 12.59
CA HIS A 145 9.66 11.40 12.54
C HIS A 145 8.29 11.88 13.01
N ILE A 146 8.25 12.99 13.75
CA ILE A 146 7.06 13.64 14.32
C ILE A 146 6.25 14.39 13.23
N ILE A 147 6.71 14.38 11.96
CA ILE A 147 6.01 15.07 10.87
C ILE A 147 4.55 14.57 10.71
N GLU A 148 3.61 15.49 10.88
CA GLU A 148 2.17 15.30 10.67
C GLU A 148 1.77 15.79 9.26
N VAL A 149 0.70 15.20 8.71
CA VAL A 149 0.22 15.48 7.36
C VAL A 149 -1.27 15.81 7.38
N GLU A 150 -1.60 17.06 7.06
CA GLU A 150 -2.97 17.58 6.97
C GLU A 150 -3.41 17.64 5.51
N TYR A 151 -4.60 17.12 5.20
CA TYR A 151 -5.15 17.09 3.84
C TYR A 151 -6.20 18.19 3.67
N VAL A 152 -5.93 19.15 2.78
CA VAL A 152 -6.80 20.32 2.53
C VAL A 152 -7.23 20.33 1.07
N ARG A 153 -8.53 20.51 0.80
CA ARG A 153 -9.04 20.59 -0.58
C ARG A 153 -8.74 21.96 -1.18
N ASP A 154 -7.98 22.00 -2.28
CA ASP A 154 -7.69 23.23 -3.05
C ASP A 154 -8.88 23.54 -3.98
N VAL A 155 -9.95 24.08 -3.39
CA VAL A 155 -11.19 24.44 -4.11
C VAL A 155 -10.95 25.59 -5.10
N GLU A 156 -9.98 26.47 -4.83
CA GLU A 156 -9.68 27.64 -5.66
C GLU A 156 -8.98 27.27 -6.98
N ASN A 157 -8.07 26.29 -6.94
CA ASN A 157 -7.38 25.82 -8.14
C ASN A 157 -8.14 24.68 -8.84
N LEU A 158 -9.18 24.15 -8.20
CA LEU A 158 -10.10 23.24 -8.84
C LEU A 158 -10.97 24.01 -9.85
N LYS A 159 -10.47 24.09 -11.09
CA LYS A 159 -11.31 24.37 -12.27
C LYS A 159 -12.32 23.25 -12.50
N ILE A 160 -13.32 23.16 -11.62
CA ILE A 160 -14.66 22.80 -12.07
C ILE A 160 -15.08 23.96 -12.99
N GLU A 161 -14.79 23.85 -14.29
CA GLU A 161 -15.70 24.47 -15.24
C GLU A 161 -17.04 23.78 -15.02
N VAL A 162 -17.93 24.39 -14.24
CA VAL A 162 -19.31 23.92 -14.13
C VAL A 162 -19.88 24.02 -15.54
N VAL A 163 -20.01 22.87 -16.20
CA VAL A 163 -20.44 22.80 -17.60
C VAL A 163 -21.96 22.93 -17.63
N THR A 164 -22.45 24.14 -17.33
CA THR A 164 -23.86 24.50 -17.41
C THR A 164 -24.38 24.24 -18.83
N LYS A 165 -25.70 24.02 -18.98
CA LYS A 165 -26.32 23.83 -20.31
C LYS A 165 -25.91 24.98 -21.25
N ARG A 166 -25.91 26.21 -20.74
CA ARG A 166 -25.42 27.41 -21.43
C ARG A 166 -23.95 27.32 -21.87
N LYS A 167 -23.01 26.99 -20.97
CA LYS A 167 -21.57 26.91 -21.33
C LYS A 167 -21.25 25.71 -22.24
N LEU A 168 -22.07 24.67 -22.21
CA LEU A 168 -22.04 23.58 -23.18
C LEU A 168 -22.56 24.04 -24.55
N PHE A 169 -23.65 24.81 -24.57
CA PHE A 169 -24.26 25.36 -25.77
C PHE A 169 -23.35 26.38 -26.47
N GLU A 170 -22.66 27.24 -25.72
CA GLU A 170 -21.62 28.15 -26.22
C GLU A 170 -20.52 27.37 -26.98
N LYS A 171 -20.03 26.25 -26.41
CA LYS A 171 -19.07 25.32 -27.06
C LYS A 171 -19.65 24.50 -28.22
N PHE A 172 -20.97 24.55 -28.45
CA PHE A 172 -21.62 24.03 -29.64
C PHE A 172 -21.83 25.10 -30.71
N ILE A 173 -22.11 26.36 -30.34
CA ILE A 173 -22.13 27.51 -31.28
C ILE A 173 -20.75 27.67 -31.95
N GLU A 174 -19.66 27.51 -31.20
CA GLU A 174 -18.28 27.47 -31.73
C GLU A 174 -18.07 26.44 -32.87
N LYS A 175 -18.90 25.40 -32.94
CA LYS A 175 -18.84 24.33 -33.94
C LYS A 175 -19.93 24.43 -35.01
N ASN A 176 -21.06 25.05 -34.69
CA ASN A 176 -22.19 25.26 -35.59
C ASN A 176 -22.87 26.60 -35.28
N PRO A 177 -22.58 27.69 -36.03
CA PRO A 177 -23.11 29.02 -35.74
C PRO A 177 -24.64 29.09 -35.88
N LEU A 178 -25.27 28.21 -36.66
CA LEU A 178 -26.74 28.17 -36.84
C LEU A 178 -27.50 27.90 -35.53
N LEU A 179 -26.83 27.35 -34.51
CA LEU A 179 -27.41 27.18 -33.18
C LEU A 179 -27.68 28.52 -32.50
N LYS A 180 -26.91 29.57 -32.81
CA LYS A 180 -27.16 30.92 -32.28
C LYS A 180 -28.46 31.48 -32.86
N ASP A 181 -28.63 31.39 -34.17
CA ASP A 181 -29.84 31.88 -34.86
C ASP A 181 -31.10 31.14 -34.37
N LEU A 182 -30.95 29.85 -34.03
CA LEU A 182 -32.00 29.03 -33.43
C LEU A 182 -32.33 29.46 -31.99
N ASP A 183 -31.35 29.87 -31.19
CA ASP A 183 -31.57 30.39 -29.82
C ASP A 183 -32.18 31.80 -29.83
N ASP A 184 -31.73 32.68 -30.73
CA ASP A 184 -32.34 34.01 -30.91
C ASP A 184 -33.84 33.89 -31.33
N LEU A 185 -34.19 32.82 -32.08
CA LEU A 185 -35.57 32.49 -32.48
C LEU A 185 -36.39 31.80 -31.37
N MET A 186 -35.86 30.74 -30.77
CA MET A 186 -36.59 29.82 -29.86
C MET A 186 -36.45 30.16 -28.38
N LYS A 187 -35.38 30.88 -28.00
CA LYS A 187 -35.03 31.34 -26.65
C LYS A 187 -34.98 30.20 -25.63
N PHE A 188 -33.94 29.38 -25.73
CA PHE A 188 -33.83 28.16 -24.94
C PHE A 188 -33.63 28.45 -23.44
N ASP A 189 -34.35 27.71 -22.59
CA ASP A 189 -34.13 27.71 -21.15
C ASP A 189 -32.87 26.90 -20.81
N LEU A 190 -31.73 27.60 -20.85
CA LEU A 190 -30.38 27.05 -20.63
C LEU A 190 -29.91 27.12 -19.16
N THR A 191 -30.85 27.14 -18.21
CA THR A 191 -30.60 27.08 -16.75
C THR A 191 -29.87 25.82 -16.30
#